data_AF-A0A7V5NV53-F1
#
_entry.id   AF-A0A7V5NV53-F1
#
_cell.length_a   1.000
_cell.length_b   1.000
_cell.length_c   1.000
_cell.angle_alpha   90.00
_cell.angle_beta   90.00
_cell.angle_gamma   90.00
#
_symmetry.space_group_name_H-M   'P 1'
#
loop_
_entity.id
_entity.type
_entity.pdbx_description
1 polymer ?
#
loop_
_entity_poly.entity_id
_entity_poly.type
_entity_poly.pdbx_seq_one_letter_code
_entity_poly.pdbx_strand_id
1 'polypeptide(L)'
;SHENRYSAGPFSISFLPHRKLFKTIRTNIQTRQPISSDNADQEILAYLKNGNSYIVNYLHADPRMYYCGIESKLSEKFALPGEEISLEEKDLYFFIYLQQDCHIKIIHNGKLVHTEYMNKVSFPITEKGFYRIEVFIGLKGWLFTNPIYVV
;
A
#
# COMPACT_ATOMS: atom_id res chain seq x y z
N SER A 1 0.94 -19.80 22.85
CA SER A 1 -0.48 -19.36 22.92
C SER A 1 -0.75 -18.77 24.29
N HIS A 2 -0.81 -17.44 24.40
CA HIS A 2 -1.29 -16.75 25.59
C HIS A 2 -2.38 -15.76 25.15
N GLU A 3 -3.65 -16.16 25.30
CA GLU A 3 -4.79 -15.25 25.22
C GLU A 3 -5.07 -14.74 26.63
N ASN A 4 -4.88 -13.44 26.86
CA ASN A 4 -5.33 -12.79 28.09
C ASN A 4 -6.80 -12.38 27.91
N ARG A 5 -7.70 -13.10 28.59
CA ARG A 5 -9.11 -12.71 28.74
C ARG A 5 -9.21 -11.67 29.85
N TYR A 6 -9.71 -10.48 29.53
CA TYR A 6 -10.18 -9.52 30.53
C TYR A 6 -11.71 -9.55 30.53
N SER A 7 -12.30 -9.93 31.67
CA SER A 7 -13.75 -9.84 31.89
C SER A 7 -14.04 -8.69 32.87
N ALA A 8 -15.05 -7.89 32.54
CA ALA A 8 -15.66 -6.96 33.48
C ALA A 8 -17.18 -7.24 33.50
N GLY A 9 -17.61 -8.10 34.43
CA GLY A 9 -19.02 -8.42 34.64
C GLY A 9 -19.68 -9.28 33.52
N PRO A 10 -21.02 -9.28 33.42
CA PRO A 10 -21.78 -10.19 32.53
C PRO A 10 -21.63 -9.86 31.03
N PHE A 11 -20.83 -8.87 30.68
CA PHE A 11 -20.53 -8.50 29.30
C PHE A 11 -19.09 -8.85 28.96
N SER A 12 -18.91 -9.87 28.10
CA SER A 12 -17.60 -10.20 27.56
C SER A 12 -17.34 -9.41 26.27
N ILE A 13 -16.46 -8.41 26.31
CA ILE A 13 -15.93 -7.78 25.10
C ILE A 13 -14.73 -8.61 24.64
N SER A 14 -14.93 -9.42 23.60
CA SER A 14 -13.83 -10.08 22.91
C SER A 14 -13.22 -9.09 21.92
N PHE A 15 -12.08 -8.50 22.28
CA PHE A 15 -11.20 -7.91 21.28
C PHE A 15 -10.82 -9.03 20.31
N LEU A 16 -11.29 -8.91 19.06
CA LEU A 16 -11.12 -9.86 17.95
C LEU A 16 -9.87 -10.72 18.14
N PRO A 17 -10.01 -12.03 18.44
CA PRO A 17 -8.85 -12.87 18.71
C PRO A 17 -7.95 -12.83 17.47
N HIS A 18 -6.66 -12.59 17.68
CA HIS A 18 -5.59 -12.47 16.69
C HIS A 18 -5.80 -13.40 15.47
N ARG A 19 -6.24 -14.65 15.68
CA ARG A 19 -6.61 -15.62 14.64
C ARG A 19 -7.60 -15.12 13.57
N LYS A 20 -8.56 -14.26 13.89
CA LYS A 20 -9.52 -13.70 12.92
C LYS A 20 -8.89 -12.59 12.08
N LEU A 21 -7.96 -11.81 12.63
CA LEU A 21 -7.30 -10.70 11.94
C LEU A 21 -6.30 -11.21 10.87
N PHE A 22 -5.52 -12.25 11.16
CA PHE A 22 -4.61 -12.84 10.14
C PHE A 22 -5.35 -13.49 8.97
N LYS A 23 -6.61 -13.88 9.15
CA LYS A 23 -7.42 -14.44 8.05
C LYS A 23 -7.83 -13.38 7.03
N THR A 24 -7.78 -12.10 7.39
CA THR A 24 -8.26 -11.01 6.54
C THR A 24 -7.13 -10.17 5.95
N ILE A 25 -5.93 -10.22 6.54
CA ILE A 25 -4.74 -9.58 6.01
C ILE A 25 -4.14 -10.47 4.91
N ARG A 26 -3.96 -9.92 3.71
CA ARG A 26 -3.26 -10.60 2.61
C ARG A 26 -2.21 -9.69 2.00
N THR A 27 -1.08 -10.28 1.63
CA THR A 27 -0.06 -9.64 0.80
C THR A 27 -0.46 -9.82 -0.65
N ASN A 28 -0.49 -8.71 -1.38
CA ASN A 28 -0.70 -8.65 -2.81
C ASN A 28 0.58 -8.18 -3.49
N ILE A 29 0.74 -8.51 -4.76
CA ILE A 29 1.80 -7.97 -5.62
C ILE A 29 1.20 -6.99 -6.62
N GLN A 30 1.98 -5.99 -6.99
CA GLN A 30 1.63 -5.03 -8.02
C GLN A 30 2.59 -5.20 -9.20
N THR A 31 2.06 -5.61 -10.36
CA THR A 31 2.85 -5.95 -11.54
C THR A 31 2.52 -5.01 -12.69
N ARG A 32 3.50 -4.79 -13.58
CA ARG A 32 3.33 -3.98 -14.80
C ARG A 32 2.59 -4.75 -15.88
N GLN A 33 2.80 -6.05 -15.91
CA GLN A 33 2.21 -6.96 -16.89
C GLN A 33 1.52 -8.12 -16.15
N PRO A 34 0.51 -8.74 -16.77
CA PRO A 34 -0.07 -9.97 -16.25
C PRO A 34 1.01 -11.04 -16.10
N ILE A 35 0.94 -11.80 -15.00
CA ILE A 35 1.84 -12.91 -14.71
C ILE A 35 1.58 -14.03 -15.71
N SER A 36 2.65 -14.61 -16.25
CA SER A 36 2.55 -15.74 -17.19
C SER A 36 2.09 -17.01 -16.47
N SER A 37 1.25 -17.82 -17.13
CA SER A 37 0.77 -19.10 -16.58
C SER A 37 1.88 -20.11 -16.35
N ASP A 38 2.93 -20.08 -17.17
CA ASP A 38 3.87 -21.20 -17.27
C ASP A 38 4.89 -21.22 -16.13
N ASN A 39 5.15 -20.06 -15.50
CA ASN A 39 6.14 -19.89 -14.43
C ASN A 39 5.66 -18.95 -13.30
N ALA A 40 4.35 -18.92 -13.05
CA ALA A 40 3.72 -17.96 -12.15
C ALA A 40 4.38 -17.90 -10.76
N ASP A 41 4.71 -19.04 -10.16
CA ASP A 41 5.29 -19.09 -8.80
C ASP A 41 6.65 -18.36 -8.73
N GLN A 42 7.52 -18.58 -9.72
CA GLN A 42 8.85 -17.97 -9.76
C GLN A 42 8.75 -16.47 -10.00
N GLU A 43 7.81 -16.05 -10.86
CA GLU A 43 7.54 -14.64 -11.13
C GLU A 43 7.00 -13.93 -9.89
N ILE A 44 6.03 -14.53 -9.19
CA ILE A 44 5.48 -14.04 -7.92
C ILE A 44 6.60 -13.90 -6.88
N LEU A 45 7.44 -14.91 -6.72
CA LEU A 45 8.56 -14.88 -5.78
C LEU A 45 9.57 -13.78 -6.13
N ALA A 46 9.82 -13.53 -7.41
CA ALA A 46 10.69 -12.44 -7.86
C ALA A 46 10.11 -11.06 -7.50
N TYR A 47 8.83 -10.83 -7.77
CA TYR A 47 8.15 -9.59 -7.38
C TYR A 47 8.16 -9.39 -5.85
N LEU A 48 7.90 -10.44 -5.08
CA LEU A 48 7.96 -10.37 -3.62
C LEU A 48 9.38 -10.05 -3.13
N LYS A 49 10.41 -10.67 -3.71
CA LYS A 49 11.82 -10.42 -3.38
C LYS A 49 12.23 -8.98 -3.67
N ASN A 50 11.73 -8.40 -4.77
CA ASN A 50 11.97 -7.01 -5.14
C ASN A 50 11.10 -6.01 -4.35
N GLY A 51 10.19 -6.50 -3.50
CA GLY A 51 9.32 -5.65 -2.70
C GLY A 51 8.16 -5.05 -3.49
N ASN A 52 7.78 -5.60 -4.64
CA ASN A 52 6.63 -5.16 -5.44
C ASN A 52 5.29 -5.59 -4.83
N SER A 53 5.11 -5.31 -3.54
CA SER A 53 3.98 -5.78 -2.77
C SER A 53 3.33 -4.72 -1.90
N TYR A 54 2.08 -5.00 -1.54
CA TYR A 54 1.28 -4.19 -0.63
C TYR A 54 0.39 -5.11 0.19
N ILE A 55 0.07 -4.67 1.41
CA ILE A 55 -0.73 -5.43 2.35
C ILE A 55 -2.13 -4.84 2.37
N VAL A 56 -3.16 -5.69 2.33
CA VAL A 56 -4.55 -5.26 2.43
C VAL A 56 -5.29 -6.05 3.49
N ASN A 57 -6.09 -5.34 4.27
CA ASN A 57 -7.08 -5.94 5.15
C ASN A 57 -8.43 -6.09 4.44
N TYR A 58 -8.67 -7.28 3.89
CA TYR A 58 -9.88 -7.65 3.16
C TYR A 58 -11.16 -7.66 4.03
N LEU A 59 -11.03 -7.53 5.36
CA LEU A 59 -12.18 -7.32 6.23
C LEU A 59 -12.87 -5.98 5.96
N HIS A 60 -12.10 -4.98 5.50
CA HIS A 60 -12.60 -3.61 5.34
C HIS A 60 -13.10 -3.37 3.92
N ALA A 61 -12.33 -3.76 2.91
CA ALA A 61 -12.75 -3.77 1.52
C ALA A 61 -11.78 -4.58 0.65
N ASP A 62 -12.25 -5.00 -0.51
CA ASP A 62 -11.43 -5.55 -1.59
C ASP A 62 -10.73 -4.39 -2.34
N PRO A 63 -9.40 -4.42 -2.55
CA PRO A 63 -8.65 -3.36 -3.22
C PRO A 63 -8.83 -3.37 -4.75
N ARG A 64 -9.99 -3.76 -5.27
CA ARG A 64 -10.26 -3.70 -6.72
C ARG A 64 -10.05 -2.26 -7.20
N MET A 65 -9.45 -2.13 -8.38
CA MET A 65 -9.12 -0.83 -9.00
C MET A 65 -8.11 0.02 -8.21
N TYR A 66 -7.46 -0.53 -7.19
CA TYR A 66 -6.29 0.08 -6.58
C TYR A 66 -5.13 0.11 -7.58
N TYR A 67 -4.50 1.28 -7.73
CA TYR A 67 -3.25 1.43 -8.46
C TYR A 67 -2.50 2.67 -7.96
N CYS A 68 -1.21 2.53 -7.68
CA CYS A 68 -0.37 3.67 -7.31
C CYS A 68 1.04 3.56 -7.89
N GLY A 69 1.74 4.67 -7.95
CA GLY A 69 3.10 4.74 -8.45
C GLY A 69 3.64 6.16 -8.39
N ILE A 70 4.90 6.31 -8.78
CA ILE A 70 5.49 7.62 -9.08
C ILE A 70 5.78 7.65 -10.57
N GLU A 71 5.34 8.70 -11.25
CA GLU A 71 5.59 8.92 -12.68
C GLU A 71 6.14 10.33 -12.92
N SER A 72 6.96 10.48 -13.96
CA SER A 72 7.24 11.79 -14.53
C SER A 72 6.13 12.18 -15.48
N LYS A 73 5.72 13.45 -15.47
CA LYS A 73 4.87 14.01 -16.53
C LYS A 73 5.66 14.53 -17.74
N LEU A 74 6.98 14.60 -17.63
CA LEU A 74 7.87 15.04 -18.72
C LEU A 74 8.53 13.88 -19.46
N SER A 75 8.63 12.70 -18.84
CA SER A 75 9.12 11.48 -19.46
C SER A 75 8.10 10.34 -19.32
N GLU A 76 8.27 9.25 -20.07
CA GLU A 76 7.43 8.05 -19.93
C GLU A 76 7.89 7.13 -18.78
N LYS A 77 8.73 7.65 -17.87
CA LYS A 77 9.27 6.88 -16.75
C LYS A 77 8.29 6.87 -15.58
N PHE A 78 8.09 5.69 -15.04
CA PHE A 78 7.32 5.47 -13.83
C PHE A 78 7.92 4.34 -13.00
N ALA A 79 7.62 4.34 -11.71
CA ALA A 79 7.96 3.30 -10.74
C ALA A 79 6.74 2.90 -9.92
N LEU A 80 6.62 1.61 -9.65
CA LEU A 80 5.66 0.98 -8.77
C LEU A 80 6.29 0.72 -7.39
N PRO A 81 5.49 0.37 -6.36
CA PRO A 81 6.04 -0.11 -5.09
C PRO A 81 7.16 -1.13 -5.30
N GLY A 82 8.25 -1.02 -4.54
CA GLY A 82 9.45 -1.86 -4.65
C GLY A 82 10.48 -1.40 -5.69
N GLU A 83 10.14 -0.46 -6.57
CA GLU A 83 11.03 0.01 -7.63
C GLU A 83 11.65 1.39 -7.33
N GLU A 84 12.61 1.78 -8.17
CA GLU A 84 13.31 3.06 -8.09
C GLU A 84 12.96 3.97 -9.27
N ILE A 85 12.96 5.28 -9.03
CA ILE A 85 12.85 6.32 -10.05
C ILE A 85 13.84 7.45 -9.74
N SER A 86 14.53 7.96 -10.77
CA SER A 86 15.48 9.07 -10.59
C SER A 86 14.75 10.40 -10.46
N LEU A 87 15.16 11.23 -9.50
CA LEU A 87 14.66 12.62 -9.40
C LEU A 87 15.04 13.46 -10.65
N GLU A 88 16.03 13.01 -11.43
CA GLU A 88 16.44 13.66 -12.69
C GLU A 88 15.38 13.60 -13.78
N GLU A 89 14.40 12.70 -13.67
CA GLU A 89 13.26 12.62 -14.59
C GLU A 89 12.39 13.89 -14.56
N LYS A 90 12.47 14.68 -13.48
CA LYS A 90 11.72 15.93 -13.24
C LYS A 90 10.20 15.75 -13.29
N ASP A 91 9.48 16.74 -12.75
CA ASP A 91 8.01 16.79 -12.73
C ASP A 91 7.37 15.45 -12.28
N LEU A 92 7.93 14.89 -11.20
CA LEU A 92 7.50 13.62 -10.64
C LEU A 92 6.25 13.80 -9.79
N TYR A 93 5.28 12.90 -9.93
CA TYR A 93 4.08 12.85 -9.11
C TYR A 93 3.84 11.44 -8.59
N PHE A 94 3.57 11.35 -7.29
CA PHE A 94 2.98 10.17 -6.69
C PHE A 94 1.49 10.18 -7.01
N PHE A 95 1.05 9.23 -7.84
CA PHE A 95 -0.36 9.04 -8.16
C PHE A 95 -0.94 7.88 -7.33
N ILE A 96 -2.21 8.02 -6.95
CA ILE A 96 -2.95 6.98 -6.22
C ILE A 96 -4.36 6.95 -6.79
N TYR A 97 -4.86 5.77 -7.12
CA TYR A 97 -6.24 5.52 -7.55
C TYR A 97 -6.87 4.46 -6.66
N LEU A 98 -8.08 4.74 -6.18
CA LEU A 98 -8.90 3.86 -5.33
C LEU A 98 -10.33 3.84 -5.86
N GLN A 99 -11.08 2.78 -5.52
CA GLN A 99 -12.49 2.63 -5.90
C GLN A 99 -13.44 3.60 -5.18
N GLN A 100 -13.05 4.13 -4.02
CA GLN A 100 -13.88 4.99 -3.17
C GLN A 100 -13.01 5.96 -2.37
N ASP A 101 -13.64 7.01 -1.83
CA ASP A 101 -12.93 7.98 -1.00
C ASP A 101 -12.47 7.34 0.32
N CYS A 102 -11.17 7.49 0.57
CA CYS A 102 -10.48 6.97 1.74
C CYS A 102 -9.58 8.03 2.33
N HIS A 103 -9.21 7.88 3.61
CA HIS A 103 -8.16 8.70 4.20
C HIS A 103 -6.82 8.15 3.72
N ILE A 104 -6.15 8.92 2.87
CA ILE A 104 -4.85 8.59 2.30
C ILE A 104 -3.77 9.34 3.06
N LYS A 105 -2.66 8.68 3.32
CA LYS A 105 -1.43 9.25 3.88
C LYS A 105 -0.27 8.91 2.97
N ILE A 106 0.53 9.91 2.64
CA ILE A 106 1.82 9.73 1.96
C ILE A 106 2.92 9.91 3.00
N ILE A 107 3.76 8.90 3.12
CA ILE A 107 4.86 8.84 4.08
C ILE A 107 6.17 8.93 3.31
N HIS A 108 7.03 9.88 3.67
CA HIS A 108 8.37 10.06 3.13
C HIS A 108 9.39 9.93 4.25
N ASN A 109 10.37 9.04 4.09
CA ASN A 109 11.42 8.80 5.09
C ASN A 109 10.87 8.56 6.52
N GLY A 110 9.70 7.88 6.60
CA GLY A 110 9.01 7.57 7.86
C GLY A 110 8.17 8.71 8.44
N LYS A 111 8.08 9.87 7.78
CA LYS A 111 7.29 11.03 8.21
C LYS A 111 6.08 11.22 7.31
N LEU A 112 4.95 11.60 7.90
CA LEU A 112 3.76 12.02 7.16
C LEU A 112 4.04 13.34 6.44
N VAL A 113 3.98 13.35 5.12
CA VAL A 113 4.20 14.56 4.31
C VAL A 113 2.91 15.08 3.66
N HIS A 114 1.92 14.22 3.49
CA HIS A 114 0.63 14.61 2.92
C HIS A 114 -0.49 13.69 3.40
N THR A 115 -1.68 14.23 3.58
CA THR A 115 -2.90 13.47 3.88
C THR A 115 -4.13 14.13 3.29
N GLU A 116 -5.05 13.33 2.76
CA GLU A 116 -6.28 13.81 2.14
C GLU A 116 -7.38 12.74 2.21
N TYR A 117 -8.65 13.15 2.14
CA TYR A 117 -9.80 12.26 2.02
C TYR A 117 -10.36 12.32 0.60
N MET A 118 -9.95 11.36 -0.24
CA MET A 118 -10.33 11.28 -1.65
C MET A 118 -10.02 9.88 -2.20
N ASN A 119 -10.41 9.62 -3.45
CA ASN A 119 -10.12 8.37 -4.16
C ASN A 119 -9.02 8.48 -5.22
N LYS A 120 -8.56 9.70 -5.53
CA LYS A 120 -7.52 9.97 -6.54
C LYS A 120 -6.57 11.05 -6.07
N VAL A 121 -5.30 10.74 -5.85
CA VAL A 121 -4.28 11.72 -5.41
C VAL A 121 -3.26 11.90 -6.52
N SER A 122 -2.77 13.13 -6.68
CA SER A 122 -1.55 13.45 -7.42
C SER A 122 -0.70 14.38 -6.56
N PHE A 123 0.40 13.86 -6.02
CA PHE A 123 1.26 14.58 -5.08
C PHE A 123 2.64 14.82 -5.69
N PRO A 124 3.13 16.07 -5.79
CA PRO A 124 4.42 16.36 -6.40
C PRO A 124 5.57 15.81 -5.55
N ILE A 125 6.56 15.22 -6.21
CA ILE A 125 7.77 14.66 -5.60
C ILE A 125 8.96 15.57 -5.93
N THR A 126 9.52 16.18 -4.89
CA THR A 126 10.63 17.14 -5.02
C THR A 126 11.90 16.71 -4.29
N GLU A 127 11.85 15.64 -3.52
CA GLU A 127 12.95 15.19 -2.67
C GLU A 127 13.28 13.71 -2.91
N LYS A 128 14.56 13.36 -2.72
CA LYS A 128 15.01 11.96 -2.73
C LYS A 128 14.57 11.25 -1.45
N GLY A 129 14.54 9.93 -1.50
CA GLY A 129 14.20 9.08 -0.36
C GLY A 129 13.11 8.07 -0.70
N PHE A 130 12.52 7.48 0.31
CA PHE A 130 11.51 6.43 0.11
C PHE A 130 10.11 6.94 0.47
N TYR A 131 9.18 6.71 -0.44
CA TYR A 131 7.79 7.11 -0.33
C TYR A 131 6.90 5.88 -0.26
N ARG A 132 5.95 5.83 0.68
CA ARG A 132 4.91 4.80 0.73
C ARG A 132 3.56 5.42 1.03
N ILE A 133 2.50 4.67 0.80
CA ILE A 133 1.14 5.10 1.14
C ILE A 133 0.55 4.23 2.25
N GLU A 134 -0.29 4.87 3.05
CA GLU A 134 -1.11 4.22 4.06
C GLU A 134 -2.56 4.70 3.87
N VAL A 135 -3.49 3.77 3.66
CA VAL A 135 -4.89 4.07 3.33
C VAL A 135 -5.79 3.53 4.42
N PHE A 136 -6.74 4.36 4.85
CA PHE A 136 -7.67 4.07 5.93
C PHE A 136 -9.12 4.23 5.48
N ILE A 137 -9.97 3.30 5.90
CA ILE A 137 -11.44 3.39 5.78
C ILE A 137 -11.97 3.76 7.18
N GLY A 138 -12.40 5.02 7.34
CA GLY A 138 -12.63 5.60 8.66
C GLY A 138 -11.33 5.59 9.49
N LEU A 139 -11.38 5.03 10.70
CA LEU A 139 -10.21 4.90 11.59
C LEU A 139 -9.43 3.59 11.39
N LYS A 140 -9.79 2.76 10.41
CA LYS A 140 -9.27 1.41 10.26
C LYS A 140 -8.26 1.33 9.11
N GLY A 141 -7.05 0.85 9.40
CA GLY A 141 -6.02 0.63 8.38
C GLY A 141 -6.47 -0.41 7.37
N TRP A 142 -6.47 -0.03 6.09
CA TRP A 142 -6.98 -0.84 5.00
C TRP A 142 -5.88 -1.33 4.06
N LEU A 143 -5.06 -0.43 3.52
CA LEU A 143 -4.03 -0.75 2.52
C LEU A 143 -2.70 -0.04 2.86
N PHE A 144 -1.60 -0.77 2.77
CA PHE A 144 -0.25 -0.28 3.05
C PHE A 144 0.70 -0.79 1.97
N THR A 145 1.47 0.10 1.35
CA THR A 145 2.43 -0.31 0.31
C THR A 145 3.84 -0.45 0.85
N ASN A 146 4.64 -1.28 0.18
CA ASN A 146 6.08 -1.10 0.22
C ASN A 146 6.48 0.26 -0.37
N PRO A 147 7.68 0.75 -0.03
CA PRO A 147 8.16 2.03 -0.55
C PRO A 147 8.48 1.98 -2.04
N ILE A 148 8.38 3.14 -2.68
CA ILE A 148 8.99 3.50 -3.96
C ILE A 148 10.19 4.39 -3.64
N TYR A 149 11.34 4.11 -4.25
CA TYR A 149 12.59 4.82 -3.96
C TYR A 149 12.84 5.91 -5.01
N VAL A 150 12.99 7.13 -4.57
CA VAL A 150 13.36 8.28 -5.40
C VAL A 150 14.85 8.53 -5.19
N VAL A 151 15.65 8.28 -6.24
CA VAL A 151 17.12 8.27 -6.19
C VAL A 151 17.77 9.47 -6.85
#